data_AF-K1S9N7-F1
#
_entry.id   AF-K1S9N7-F1
#
_cell.length_a   1.000
_cell.length_b   1.000
_cell.length_c   1.000
_cell.angle_alpha   90.00
_cell.angle_beta   90.00
_cell.angle_gamma   90.00
#
_symmetry.space_group_name_H-M   'P 1'
#
loop_
_entity.id
_entity.type
_entity.pdbx_description
1 polymer ?
#
loop_
_entity_poly.entity_id
_entity_poly.type
_entity_poly.pdbx_seq_one_letter_code
_entity_poly.pdbx_strand_id
1 'polypeptide(L)'
;MTNSVIHTLTRYSENEKQNIDQDMLLDMALRFNPEIICVGEMRSSEAYTAQESARTGHTVLTTIHSNSCESTYSRMRTLCKRKYDMDD
;
A
#
# COMPACT_ATOMS: atom_id res chain seq x y z
N MET A 1 16.32 22.44 6.01
CA MET A 1 16.09 21.04 5.64
C MET A 1 14.79 21.01 4.88
N THR A 2 14.82 20.80 3.56
CA THR A 2 13.61 20.75 2.71
C THR A 2 13.19 19.30 2.57
N ASN A 3 11.97 18.97 3.01
CA ASN A 3 11.42 17.63 2.82
C ASN A 3 11.23 17.39 1.32
N SER A 4 11.74 16.26 0.82
CA SER A 4 11.48 15.82 -0.55
C SER A 4 10.14 15.08 -0.57
N VAL A 5 9.14 15.66 -1.25
CA VAL A 5 7.79 15.07 -1.34
C VAL A 5 7.55 14.64 -2.78
N ILE A 6 7.28 13.35 -2.97
CA ILE A 6 6.93 12.77 -4.26
C ILE A 6 5.49 12.28 -4.18
N HIS A 7 4.67 12.70 -5.14
CA HIS A 7 3.27 12.31 -5.22
C HIS A 7 3.04 11.48 -6.47
N THR A 8 2.53 10.27 -6.29
CA THR A 8 2.22 9.33 -7.37
C THR A 8 0.72 9.10 -7.46
N LEU A 9 0.21 8.88 -8.67
CA LEU A 9 -1.22 8.69 -8.93
C LEU A 9 -1.46 7.41 -9.71
N THR A 10 -2.49 6.66 -9.32
CA THR A 10 -2.97 5.52 -10.09
C THR A 10 -3.63 6.01 -11.37
N ARG A 11 -3.60 5.16 -12.40
CA ARG A 11 -4.20 5.47 -13.70
C ARG A 11 -4.72 4.22 -14.35
N TYR A 12 -6.01 4.21 -14.64
CA TYR A 12 -6.63 3.18 -15.45
C TYR A 12 -6.40 3.44 -16.95
N SER A 13 -6.28 2.37 -17.71
CA SER A 13 -6.18 2.31 -19.15
C SER A 13 -6.87 1.04 -19.64
N GLU A 14 -7.51 1.10 -20.80
CA GLU A 14 -8.05 -0.08 -21.48
C GLU A 14 -6.92 -1.03 -21.95
N ASN A 15 -5.73 -0.48 -22.21
CA ASN A 15 -4.55 -1.28 -22.45
C ASN A 15 -3.94 -1.66 -21.11
N GLU A 16 -4.07 -2.94 -20.73
CA GLU A 16 -3.59 -3.47 -19.46
C GLU A 16 -2.10 -3.16 -19.19
N LYS A 17 -1.27 -3.12 -20.23
CA LYS A 17 0.17 -2.77 -20.11
C LYS A 17 0.42 -1.33 -19.69
N GLN A 18 -0.58 -0.47 -19.77
CA GLN A 18 -0.53 0.94 -19.41
C GLN A 18 -1.22 1.24 -18.09
N ASN A 19 -1.83 0.23 -17.44
CA ASN A 19 -2.40 0.40 -16.11
C ASN A 19 -1.30 0.71 -15.10
N ILE A 20 -1.64 1.61 -14.18
CA ILE A 20 -0.83 1.95 -13.02
C ILE A 20 -1.73 1.74 -11.80
N ASP A 21 -1.53 0.63 -11.12
CA ASP A 21 -2.25 0.30 -9.89
C ASP A 21 -1.46 0.73 -8.64
N GLN A 22 -2.08 0.60 -7.47
CA GLN A 22 -1.50 1.05 -6.21
C GLN A 22 -0.33 0.17 -5.76
N ASP A 23 -0.31 -1.11 -6.14
CA ASP A 23 0.74 -2.05 -5.78
C ASP A 23 2.03 -1.71 -6.53
N MET A 24 1.91 -1.43 -7.84
CA MET A 24 3.00 -0.94 -8.68
C MET A 24 3.59 0.38 -8.16
N LEU A 25 2.74 1.33 -7.76
CA LEU A 25 3.21 2.61 -7.23
C LEU A 25 3.94 2.46 -5.90
N LEU A 26 3.51 1.52 -5.07
CA LEU A 26 4.14 1.25 -3.78
C LEU A 26 5.52 0.61 -3.95
N ASP A 27 5.64 -0.35 -4.87
CA ASP A 27 6.94 -0.93 -5.26
C ASP A 27 7.88 0.13 -5.85
N MET A 28 7.36 1.08 -6.63
CA MET A 28 8.14 2.21 -7.14
C MET A 28 8.56 3.16 -6.01
N ALA A 29 7.70 3.42 -5.03
CA ALA A 29 7.97 4.35 -3.95
C ALA A 29 9.22 3.97 -3.15
N LEU A 30 9.47 2.66 -2.95
CA LEU A 30 10.67 2.14 -2.27
C LEU A 30 11.98 2.56 -2.96
N ARG A 31 11.95 2.87 -4.26
CA ARG A 31 13.13 3.29 -5.04
C ARG A 31 13.44 4.78 -4.89
N PHE A 32 12.57 5.54 -4.23
CA PHE A 32 12.76 6.97 -3.99
C PHE A 32 13.49 7.28 -2.67
N ASN A 33 14.01 6.26 -1.98
CA ASN A 33 14.61 6.38 -0.65
C ASN A 33 13.67 7.11 0.36
N PRO A 34 12.41 6.66 0.52
CA PRO A 34 11.47 7.33 1.40
C PRO A 34 11.77 7.03 2.88
N GLU A 35 11.50 7.98 3.77
CA GLU A 35 11.41 7.69 5.22
C GLU A 35 9.97 7.34 5.62
N ILE A 36 9.00 8.00 4.98
CA ILE A 36 7.57 7.84 5.20
C ILE A 36 6.90 7.55 3.86
N ILE A 37 6.02 6.54 3.85
CA ILE A 37 5.16 6.20 2.72
C ILE A 37 3.72 6.41 3.16
N CYS A 38 2.99 7.28 2.45
CA CYS A 38 1.56 7.51 2.68
C CYS A 38 0.75 6.81 1.59
N VAL A 39 0.04 5.76 1.97
CA VAL A 39 -0.90 5.05 1.11
C VAL A 39 -2.29 5.62 1.40
N GLY A 40 -2.98 6.18 0.40
CA GLY A 40 -4.25 6.88 0.65
C GLY A 40 -5.27 6.01 1.39
N GLU A 41 -5.50 4.80 0.90
CA GLU A 41 -6.39 3.81 1.51
C GLU A 41 -6.00 2.40 1.05
N MET A 42 -5.98 1.41 1.95
CA MET A 42 -5.84 0.00 1.57
C MET A 42 -7.20 -0.66 1.35
N ARG A 43 -7.41 -1.16 0.13
CA ARG A 43 -8.65 -1.77 -0.37
C ARG A 43 -8.48 -3.23 -0.80
N SER A 44 -7.27 -3.63 -1.21
CA SER A 44 -6.98 -4.96 -1.77
C SER A 44 -5.56 -5.46 -1.41
N SER A 45 -4.95 -6.24 -2.30
CA SER A 45 -3.65 -6.91 -2.17
C SER A 45 -2.47 -5.99 -1.85
N GLU A 46 -2.57 -4.70 -2.17
CA GLU A 46 -1.55 -3.70 -1.85
C GLU A 46 -1.27 -3.55 -0.35
N ALA A 47 -2.22 -3.99 0.51
CA ALA A 47 -2.02 -4.07 1.94
C ALA A 47 -0.80 -4.94 2.31
N TYR A 48 -0.56 -6.02 1.56
CA TYR A 48 0.60 -6.89 1.78
C TYR A 48 1.91 -6.13 1.52
N THR A 49 2.02 -5.49 0.36
CA THR A 49 3.23 -4.73 -0.04
C THR A 49 3.51 -3.57 0.91
N ALA A 50 2.46 -2.92 1.41
CA ALA A 50 2.61 -1.85 2.38
C ALA A 50 3.11 -2.35 3.74
N GLN A 51 2.58 -3.47 4.21
CA GLN A 51 3.06 -4.11 5.42
C GLN A 51 4.51 -4.60 5.25
N GLU A 52 4.90 -5.10 4.08
CA GLU A 52 6.31 -5.47 3.80
C GLU A 52 7.23 -4.25 3.75
N SER A 53 6.76 -3.14 3.17
CA SER A 53 7.46 -1.85 3.22
C SER A 53 7.70 -1.40 4.66
N ALA A 54 6.71 -1.59 5.54
CA ALA A 54 6.84 -1.29 6.96
C ALA A 54 7.88 -2.19 7.67
N ARG A 55 7.96 -3.48 7.31
CA ARG A 55 8.94 -4.43 7.87
C ARG A 55 10.38 -4.14 7.46
N THR A 56 10.59 -3.38 6.39
CA THR A 56 11.92 -3.03 5.87
C THR A 56 12.42 -1.67 6.34
N GLY A 57 11.77 -1.06 7.33
CA GLY A 57 12.23 0.17 7.99
C GLY A 57 11.57 1.46 7.51
N HIS A 58 10.53 1.37 6.68
CA HIS A 58 9.78 2.53 6.21
C HIS A 58 8.57 2.79 7.11
N THR A 59 8.32 4.03 7.51
CA THR A 59 7.08 4.35 8.22
C THR A 59 5.93 4.39 7.23
N VAL A 60 4.92 3.54 7.40
CA VAL A 60 3.75 3.51 6.53
C VAL A 60 2.55 4.13 7.23
N LEU A 61 1.92 5.10 6.58
CA LEU A 61 0.67 5.73 7.00
C LEU A 61 -0.43 5.38 5.99
N THR A 62 -1.61 4.98 6.49
CA THR A 62 -2.73 4.60 5.62
C THR A 62 -4.09 4.81 6.29
N THR A 63 -5.15 4.68 5.51
CA THR A 63 -6.52 4.48 6.01
C THR A 63 -7.06 3.11 5.61
N ILE A 64 -8.02 2.60 6.39
CA ILE A 64 -8.79 1.36 6.12
C ILE A 64 -10.22 1.59 6.59
N HIS A 65 -11.21 1.33 5.74
CA HIS A 65 -12.61 1.33 6.16
C HIS A 65 -12.92 0.11 7.02
N SER A 66 -13.24 0.35 8.30
CA SER A 66 -13.64 -0.66 9.26
C SER A 66 -14.53 -0.04 10.36
N ASN A 67 -15.27 -0.87 11.10
CA ASN A 67 -16.30 -0.40 12.04
C ASN A 67 -15.75 0.00 13.42
N SER A 68 -14.50 -0.36 13.72
CA SER A 68 -13.81 -0.06 14.98
C SER A 68 -12.30 -0.21 14.82
N CYS A 69 -11.52 0.39 15.72
CA CYS A 69 -10.07 0.26 15.75
C CYS A 69 -9.61 -1.21 15.83
N GLU A 70 -10.30 -2.02 16.63
CA GLU A 70 -10.01 -3.45 16.77
C GLU A 70 -10.26 -4.20 15.45
N SER A 71 -11.37 -3.88 14.77
CA SER A 71 -11.70 -4.49 13.48
C SER A 71 -10.75 -4.08 12.35
N THR A 72 -10.05 -2.94 12.49
CA THR A 72 -9.07 -2.46 11.52
C THR A 72 -7.94 -3.46 11.32
N TYR A 73 -7.39 -4.02 12.40
CA TYR A 73 -6.31 -5.00 12.33
C TYR A 73 -6.76 -6.28 11.62
N SER A 74 -7.92 -6.82 12.00
CA SER A 74 -8.50 -8.00 11.34
C SER A 74 -8.73 -7.75 9.85
N ARG A 75 -9.25 -6.57 9.49
CA ARG A 75 -9.44 -6.18 8.09
C ARG A 75 -8.12 -6.10 7.32
N MET A 76 -7.10 -5.48 7.89
CA MET A 76 -5.76 -5.40 7.32
C MET A 76 -5.20 -6.82 7.06
N ARG A 77 -5.30 -7.72 8.04
CA ARG A 77 -4.85 -9.12 7.89
C ARG A 77 -5.56 -9.81 6.73
N THR A 78 -6.88 -9.67 6.60
CA THR A 78 -7.64 -10.23 5.48
C THR A 78 -7.22 -9.63 4.13
N LEU A 79 -6.91 -8.35 4.07
CA LEU A 79 -6.46 -7.70 2.83
C LEU A 79 -5.07 -8.19 2.39
N CYS A 80 -4.13 -8.36 3.33
CA CYS A 80 -2.79 -8.89 3.02
C CYS A 80 -2.84 -10.29 2.38
N LYS A 81 -3.80 -11.13 2.81
CA LYS A 81 -4.03 -12.46 2.24
C LYS A 81 -4.58 -12.45 0.80
N ARG A 82 -4.93 -11.30 0.22
CA ARG A 82 -5.43 -11.25 -1.16
C ARG A 82 -4.33 -11.34 -2.20
N LYS A 83 -3.08 -11.04 -1.83
CA LYS A 83 -1.93 -11.07 -2.76
C LYS A 83 -1.43 -12.49 -2.99
N TYR A 84 -1.42 -13.30 -1.95
CA TYR A 84 -1.02 -14.70 -1.97
C TYR A 84 -2.12 -15.51 -1.29
N ASP A 85 -2.57 -16.60 -1.91
CA ASP A 85 -3.56 -17.48 -1.32
C ASP A 85 -2.94 -18.18 -0.10
N MET A 86 -3.14 -17.57 1.08
CA MET A 86 -2.54 -17.98 2.35
C MET A 86 -3.61 -18.65 3.21
N ASP A 87 -3.52 -19.97 3.33
CA ASP A 87 -4.31 -20.75 4.29
C ASP A 87 -4.06 -20.27 5.74
N ASP A 88 -5.09 -20.38 6.60
CA ASP A 88 -5.02 -20.04 8.03
C ASP A 88 -4.27 -21.09 8.86
#